data_AF-I0WXY5-F1
#
_entry.id   AF-I0WXY5-F1
#
_cell.length_a   1.000
_cell.length_b   1.000
_cell.length_c   1.000
_cell.angle_alpha   90.00
_cell.angle_beta   90.00
_cell.angle_gamma   90.00
#
_symmetry.space_group_name_H-M   'P 1'
#
loop_
_entity.id
_entity.type
_entity.pdbx_description
1 polymer ?
#
loop_
_entity_poly.entity_id
_entity_poly.type
_entity_poly.pdbx_seq_one_letter_code
_entity_poly.pdbx_strand_id
1 'polypeptide(L)'
;MTRLVTITGAGGIGKTRLACRVASEVLRTFDDGVWLVDLSEIPDGSSLVAAVSDIVGKPAEYNEHTAPKLAEHLAPKTALLILDCCDQFIASTAALCAFLLRSCPGLRILTTTRQALGIGGEAVFRVPPMTVPSEDLQHPVHSTSRCEAITLFTERAATIVPEFGLTDANHVAVSAICREILSIPVDEGVSGNLRSGACGLDR
;
A
#
# COMPACT_ATOMS: atom_id res chain seq x y z
N MET A 1 -10.34 11.98 15.16
CA MET A 1 -10.19 11.84 13.70
C MET A 1 -8.85 11.21 13.40
N THR A 2 -8.80 10.23 12.50
CA THR A 2 -7.57 9.54 12.10
C THR A 2 -6.71 10.45 11.21
N ARG A 3 -5.42 10.56 11.51
CA ARG A 3 -4.43 11.34 10.73
C ARG A 3 -3.35 10.48 10.07
N LEU A 4 -3.32 9.19 10.39
CA LEU A 4 -2.47 8.18 9.77
C LEU A 4 -3.33 7.04 9.26
N VAL A 5 -3.22 6.76 7.96
CA VAL A 5 -3.82 5.58 7.34
C VAL A 5 -2.71 4.72 6.77
N THR A 6 -2.73 3.42 7.06
CA THR A 6 -1.80 2.45 6.50
C THR A 6 -2.56 1.47 5.62
N ILE A 7 -2.28 1.50 4.32
CA ILE A 7 -2.77 0.53 3.35
C ILE A 7 -1.90 -0.71 3.45
N THR A 8 -2.48 -1.79 3.92
CA THR A 8 -1.84 -3.10 4.04
C THR A 8 -2.36 -4.08 3.01
N GLY A 9 -1.53 -5.04 2.61
CA GLY A 9 -1.90 -6.07 1.66
C GLY A 9 -0.68 -6.74 1.04
N ALA A 10 -0.89 -7.87 0.39
CA ALA A 10 0.19 -8.65 -0.20
C ALA A 10 0.92 -7.91 -1.35
N GLY A 11 2.06 -8.44 -1.79
CA GLY A 11 2.80 -7.89 -2.94
C GLY A 11 1.94 -7.89 -4.20
N GLY A 12 2.07 -6.86 -5.05
CA GLY A 12 1.34 -6.80 -6.32
C GLY A 12 -0.17 -6.52 -6.23
N ILE A 13 -0.76 -6.40 -5.04
CA ILE A 13 -2.21 -6.20 -4.87
C ILE A 13 -2.72 -4.79 -5.26
N GLY A 14 -1.85 -3.93 -5.75
CA GLY A 14 -2.22 -2.58 -6.22
C GLY A 14 -2.28 -1.50 -5.13
N LYS A 15 -1.61 -1.68 -3.98
CA LYS A 15 -1.54 -0.65 -2.91
C LYS A 15 -1.02 0.71 -3.44
N THR A 16 0.05 0.71 -4.23
CA THR A 16 0.59 1.91 -4.88
C THR A 16 -0.43 2.57 -5.79
N ARG A 17 -1.14 1.78 -6.61
CA ARG A 17 -2.19 2.30 -7.50
C ARG A 17 -3.34 2.92 -6.71
N LEU A 18 -3.73 2.29 -5.59
CA LEU A 18 -4.74 2.83 -4.68
C LEU A 18 -4.27 4.14 -4.02
N ALA A 19 -3.01 4.21 -3.56
CA ALA A 19 -2.43 5.42 -2.98
C ALA A 19 -2.38 6.58 -3.99
N CYS A 20 -1.93 6.34 -5.22
CA CYS A 20 -1.95 7.34 -6.30
C CYS A 20 -3.37 7.79 -6.64
N ARG A 21 -4.35 6.87 -6.65
CA ARG A 21 -5.75 7.22 -6.89
C ARG A 21 -6.29 8.12 -5.77
N VAL A 22 -6.07 7.76 -4.51
CA VAL A 22 -6.42 8.60 -3.36
C VAL A 22 -5.77 9.97 -3.49
N ALA A 23 -4.47 10.03 -3.81
CA ALA A 23 -3.75 11.28 -4.03
C ALA A 23 -4.49 12.18 -5.02
N SER A 24 -4.82 11.64 -6.21
CA SER A 24 -5.51 12.38 -7.28
C SER A 24 -6.90 12.90 -6.90
N GLU A 25 -7.64 12.14 -6.09
CA GLU A 25 -9.00 12.49 -5.67
C GLU A 25 -9.00 13.57 -4.58
N VAL A 26 -7.97 13.59 -3.73
CA VAL A 26 -7.87 14.52 -2.60
C VAL A 26 -6.97 15.73 -2.85
N LEU A 27 -6.40 15.88 -4.05
CA LEU A 27 -5.53 17.01 -4.40
C LEU A 27 -6.14 18.38 -4.05
N ARG A 28 -7.46 18.54 -4.24
CA ARG A 28 -8.17 19.80 -3.96
C ARG A 28 -8.57 19.98 -2.49
N THR A 29 -8.38 18.96 -1.66
CA THR A 29 -8.74 18.95 -0.24
C THR A 29 -7.61 19.47 0.65
N PHE A 30 -6.37 19.44 0.15
CA PHE A 30 -5.18 19.85 0.89
C PHE A 30 -4.60 21.12 0.28
N ASP A 31 -4.76 22.24 0.98
CA ASP A 31 -4.36 23.58 0.49
C ASP A 31 -2.87 23.67 0.15
N ASP A 32 -2.04 22.95 0.91
CA ASP A 32 -0.59 22.90 0.71
C ASP A 32 -0.12 21.71 -0.14
N GLY A 33 -1.08 20.92 -0.67
CA GLY A 33 -0.84 19.85 -1.64
C GLY A 33 -0.65 18.45 -1.06
N VAL A 34 -0.24 17.55 -1.96
CA VAL A 34 -0.02 16.12 -1.71
C VAL A 34 1.37 15.75 -2.20
N TRP A 35 2.19 15.15 -1.35
CA TRP A 35 3.52 14.62 -1.72
C TRP A 35 3.50 13.10 -1.70
N LEU A 36 4.05 12.48 -2.74
CA LEU A 36 4.24 11.04 -2.83
C LEU A 36 5.73 10.73 -2.84
N VAL A 37 6.16 9.93 -1.88
CA VAL A 37 7.53 9.46 -1.72
C VAL A 37 7.53 7.96 -1.99
N ASP A 38 8.11 7.55 -3.10
CA ASP A 38 8.32 6.13 -3.42
C ASP A 38 9.58 5.65 -2.71
N LEU A 39 9.42 4.81 -1.68
CA LEU A 39 10.55 4.28 -0.92
C LEU A 39 11.20 3.07 -1.59
N SER A 40 10.63 2.52 -2.67
CA SER A 40 11.23 1.40 -3.40
C SER A 40 12.44 1.82 -4.23
N GLU A 41 12.52 3.10 -4.61
CA GLU A 41 13.63 3.67 -5.38
C GLU A 41 14.80 4.13 -4.50
N ILE A 42 14.67 4.03 -3.17
CA ILE A 42 15.69 4.48 -2.23
C ILE A 42 16.79 3.40 -2.11
N PRO A 43 18.06 3.72 -2.40
CA PRO A 43 19.17 2.78 -2.26
C PRO A 43 19.37 2.35 -0.80
N ASP A 44 19.79 1.10 -0.60
CA ASP A 44 20.13 0.56 0.71
C ASP A 44 21.12 1.47 1.48
N GLY A 45 20.80 1.75 2.74
CA GLY A 45 21.60 2.64 3.60
C GLY A 45 21.31 4.14 3.45
N SER A 46 20.44 4.54 2.52
CA SER A 46 20.01 5.93 2.40
C SER A 46 19.05 6.34 3.54
N SER A 47 19.06 7.61 3.90
CA SER A 47 18.19 8.14 4.96
C SER A 47 16.78 8.35 4.42
N LEU A 48 15.80 7.66 5.01
CA LEU A 48 14.37 7.88 4.78
C LEU A 48 14.00 9.36 4.90
N VAL A 49 14.54 10.05 5.92
CA VAL A 49 14.22 11.46 6.18
C VAL A 49 14.77 12.36 5.07
N ALA A 50 15.93 12.04 4.52
CA ALA A 50 16.51 12.79 3.40
C ALA A 50 15.64 12.65 2.15
N ALA A 51 15.26 11.42 1.78
CA ALA A 51 14.39 11.17 0.62
C ALA A 51 13.04 11.90 0.73
N VAL A 52 12.42 11.91 1.92
CA VAL A 52 11.19 12.67 2.15
C VAL A 52 11.44 14.18 2.02
N SER A 53 12.55 14.69 2.56
CA SER A 53 12.87 16.12 2.53
C SER A 53 13.10 16.63 1.10
N ASP A 54 13.77 15.84 0.27
CA ASP A 54 14.06 16.18 -1.13
C ASP A 54 12.75 16.34 -1.93
N ILE A 55 11.78 15.46 -1.72
CA ILE A 55 10.48 15.52 -2.40
C ILE A 55 9.60 16.65 -1.87
N VAL A 56 9.64 16.92 -0.57
CA VAL A 56 8.86 18.01 0.06
C VAL A 56 9.43 19.40 -0.31
N GLY A 57 10.57 19.46 -1.02
CA GLY A 57 11.13 20.69 -1.58
C GLY A 57 12.12 21.40 -0.65
N LYS A 58 12.78 20.66 0.25
CA LYS A 58 13.88 21.17 1.07
C LYS A 58 15.06 20.22 0.94
N PRO A 59 16.08 20.56 0.11
CA PRO A 59 17.29 19.76 0.02
C PRO A 59 17.85 19.53 1.43
N ALA A 60 17.93 18.27 1.84
CA ALA A 60 18.51 17.96 3.13
C ALA A 60 20.02 18.19 3.05
N GLU A 61 20.53 19.22 3.74
CA GLU A 61 21.92 19.14 4.20
C GLU A 61 21.99 17.96 5.18
N TYR A 62 22.61 16.87 4.73
CA TYR A 62 22.66 15.59 5.44
C TYR A 62 23.26 15.80 6.85
N ASN A 63 22.42 15.86 7.87
CA ASN A 63 22.83 15.86 9.28
C ASN A 63 21.72 15.31 10.18
N GLU A 64 22.09 15.01 11.42
CA GLU A 64 21.24 14.46 12.49
C GLU A 64 20.04 15.36 12.87
N HIS A 65 19.91 16.56 12.28
CA HIS A 65 18.83 17.52 12.51
C HIS A 65 17.80 17.60 11.37
N THR A 66 17.80 16.65 10.44
CA THR A 66 16.91 16.63 9.27
C THR A 66 15.43 16.45 9.61
N ALA A 67 15.08 15.57 10.56
CA ALA A 67 13.67 15.34 10.91
C ALA A 67 13.00 16.56 11.58
N PRO A 68 13.61 17.24 12.58
CA PRO A 68 13.09 18.49 13.12
C PRO A 68 12.90 19.58 12.05
N LYS A 69 13.87 19.76 11.15
CA LYS A 69 13.79 20.75 10.06
C LYS A 69 12.69 20.44 9.05
N LEU A 70 12.38 19.16 8.82
CA LEU A 70 11.26 18.71 8.01
C LEU A 70 9.93 19.02 8.73
N ALA A 71 9.85 18.73 10.02
CA ALA A 71 8.67 19.06 10.83
C ALA A 71 8.40 20.56 10.87
N GLU A 72 9.40 21.41 11.09
CA GLU A 72 9.25 22.87 11.05
C GLU A 72 8.67 23.36 9.72
N HIS A 73 9.09 22.73 8.61
CA HIS A 73 8.61 23.09 7.28
C HIS A 73 7.16 22.61 7.02
N LEU A 74 6.78 21.47 7.56
CA LEU A 74 5.44 20.89 7.42
C LEU A 74 4.44 21.40 8.48
N ALA A 75 4.92 21.92 9.61
CA ALA A 75 4.10 22.37 10.72
C ALA A 75 3.03 23.41 10.36
N PRO A 76 3.32 24.45 9.53
CA PRO A 76 2.30 25.42 9.14
C PRO A 76 1.36 24.92 8.03
N LYS A 77 1.60 23.74 7.44
CA LYS A 77 0.91 23.26 6.25
C LYS A 77 -0.27 22.35 6.57
N THR A 78 -1.31 22.43 5.74
CA THR A 78 -2.42 21.46 5.66
C THR A 78 -2.23 20.59 4.43
N ALA A 79 -1.62 19.42 4.63
CA ALA A 79 -1.13 18.60 3.53
C ALA A 79 -1.22 17.09 3.79
N LEU A 80 -1.09 16.32 2.71
CA LEU A 80 -0.99 14.86 2.73
C LEU A 80 0.41 14.41 2.31
N LEU A 81 1.06 13.63 3.17
CA LEU A 81 2.29 12.91 2.85
C LEU A 81 1.98 11.43 2.60
N ILE A 82 2.31 10.94 1.41
CA ILE A 82 2.18 9.54 1.03
C ILE A 82 3.57 8.90 1.03
N LEU A 83 3.73 7.83 1.82
CA LEU A 83 4.94 7.01 1.85
C LEU A 83 4.61 5.66 1.23
N ASP A 84 5.08 5.41 0.02
CA ASP A 84 4.82 4.16 -0.70
C ASP A 84 5.94 3.15 -0.48
N CYS A 85 5.62 1.86 -0.47
CA CYS A 85 6.58 0.76 -0.35
C CYS A 85 7.43 0.79 0.94
N CYS A 86 6.82 1.05 2.09
CA CYS A 86 7.52 1.15 3.38
C CYS A 86 8.07 -0.18 3.94
N ASP A 87 7.95 -1.29 3.22
CA ASP A 87 8.25 -2.65 3.70
C ASP A 87 9.69 -2.81 4.23
N GLN A 88 10.65 -2.16 3.58
CA GLN A 88 12.06 -2.19 3.97
C GLN A 88 12.42 -1.16 5.07
N PHE A 89 11.51 -0.23 5.39
CA PHE A 89 11.73 0.87 6.33
C PHE A 89 10.67 0.94 7.43
N ILE A 90 10.02 -0.17 7.80
CA ILE A 90 8.84 -0.15 8.69
C ILE A 90 9.12 0.59 10.00
N ALA A 91 10.18 0.23 10.72
CA ALA A 91 10.52 0.86 12.00
C ALA A 91 10.86 2.35 11.84
N SER A 92 11.66 2.71 10.83
CA SER A 92 12.05 4.09 10.54
C SER A 92 10.86 4.94 10.10
N THR A 93 9.98 4.37 9.29
CA THR A 93 8.72 4.99 8.83
C THR A 93 7.81 5.24 10.01
N ALA A 94 7.69 4.27 10.93
CA ALA A 94 6.88 4.42 12.12
C ALA A 94 7.41 5.55 13.03
N ALA A 95 8.71 5.58 13.28
CA ALA A 95 9.34 6.63 14.07
C ALA A 95 9.13 8.03 13.44
N LEU A 96 9.33 8.15 12.13
CA LEU A 96 9.14 9.41 11.40
C LEU A 96 7.68 9.87 11.41
N CYS A 97 6.74 8.97 11.12
CA CYS A 97 5.30 9.28 11.14
C CYS A 97 4.86 9.75 12.53
N ALA A 98 5.25 9.03 13.59
CA ALA A 98 4.92 9.40 14.95
C ALA A 98 5.48 10.77 15.32
N PHE A 99 6.71 11.09 14.89
CA PHE A 99 7.31 12.40 15.11
C PHE A 99 6.56 13.52 14.36
N LEU A 100 6.34 13.36 13.04
CA LEU A 100 5.69 14.36 12.21
C LEU A 100 4.25 14.64 12.64
N LEU A 101 3.49 13.60 13.01
CA LEU A 101 2.09 13.75 13.45
C LEU A 101 1.96 14.50 14.77
N ARG A 102 2.94 14.39 15.67
CA ARG A 102 3.00 15.17 16.91
C ARG A 102 3.34 16.64 16.64
N SER A 103 4.26 16.89 15.70
CA SER A 103 4.79 18.24 15.45
C SER A 103 3.96 19.07 14.46
N CYS A 104 3.22 18.43 13.55
CA CYS A 104 2.55 19.10 12.44
C CYS A 104 1.03 18.83 12.49
N PRO A 105 0.20 19.65 13.15
CA PRO A 105 -1.22 19.33 13.37
C PRO A 105 -2.06 19.27 12.08
N GLY A 106 -1.69 20.04 11.05
CA GLY A 106 -2.35 20.02 9.73
C GLY A 106 -1.95 18.86 8.82
N LEU A 107 -0.92 18.08 9.19
CA LEU A 107 -0.41 17.00 8.36
C LEU A 107 -1.26 15.73 8.51
N ARG A 108 -1.57 15.09 7.38
CA ARG A 108 -2.08 13.72 7.30
C ARG A 108 -1.07 12.84 6.57
N ILE A 109 -1.03 11.57 6.94
CA ILE A 109 -0.09 10.59 6.37
C ILE A 109 -0.85 9.38 5.85
N LEU A 110 -0.51 8.94 4.65
CA LEU A 110 -0.92 7.68 4.06
C LEU A 110 0.32 6.83 3.81
N THR A 111 0.33 5.57 4.23
CA THR A 111 1.46 4.67 3.98
C THR A 111 1.01 3.41 3.25
N THR A 112 1.90 2.80 2.46
CA THR A 112 1.65 1.47 1.88
C THR A 112 2.73 0.48 2.31
N THR A 113 2.29 -0.69 2.77
CA THR A 113 3.19 -1.75 3.26
C THR A 113 2.43 -3.07 3.35
N ARG A 114 3.10 -4.18 3.67
CA ARG A 114 2.52 -5.51 3.87
C ARG A 114 1.95 -5.68 5.28
N GLN A 115 2.38 -4.89 6.25
CA GLN A 115 1.94 -4.98 7.64
C GLN A 115 1.73 -3.59 8.27
N ALA A 116 0.99 -3.51 9.38
CA ALA A 116 0.76 -2.24 10.06
C ALA A 116 2.06 -1.67 10.66
N LEU A 117 2.13 -0.34 10.81
CA LEU A 117 3.27 0.33 11.43
C LEU A 117 3.26 0.21 12.97
N GLY A 118 2.10 -0.06 13.57
CA GLY A 118 1.93 -0.24 15.01
C GLY A 118 1.93 1.06 15.80
N ILE A 119 1.49 2.17 15.19
CA ILE A 119 1.52 3.49 15.83
C ILE A 119 0.16 3.81 16.46
N GLY A 120 0.17 4.44 17.64
CA GLY A 120 -1.07 4.92 18.26
C GLY A 120 -1.83 5.90 17.36
N GLY A 121 -3.11 5.62 17.09
CA GLY A 121 -3.95 6.44 16.20
C GLY A 121 -3.85 6.12 14.71
N GLU A 122 -3.12 5.06 14.35
CA GLU A 122 -3.11 4.45 13.01
C GLU A 122 -4.46 3.81 12.68
N ALA A 123 -5.04 4.12 11.51
CA ALA A 123 -6.09 3.29 10.92
C ALA A 123 -5.50 2.41 9.84
N VAL A 124 -5.75 1.10 9.95
CA VAL A 124 -5.26 0.12 8.98
C VAL A 124 -6.36 -0.19 7.98
N PHE A 125 -6.09 0.03 6.70
CA PHE A 125 -6.94 -0.40 5.60
C PHE A 125 -6.31 -1.63 4.94
N ARG A 126 -6.96 -2.79 5.07
CA ARG A 126 -6.52 -4.03 4.40
C ARG A 126 -7.12 -4.08 3.00
N VAL A 127 -6.27 -4.06 1.98
CA VAL A 127 -6.69 -4.32 0.60
C VAL A 127 -7.00 -5.80 0.47
N PRO A 128 -8.23 -6.17 0.12
CA PRO A 128 -8.57 -7.58 -0.08
C PRO A 128 -7.76 -8.16 -1.26
N PRO A 129 -7.41 -9.46 -1.21
CA PRO A 129 -6.81 -10.13 -2.36
C PRO A 129 -7.76 -10.07 -3.56
N MET A 130 -7.19 -9.99 -4.77
CA MET A 130 -7.98 -10.02 -6.00
C MET A 130 -8.63 -11.39 -6.13
N THR A 131 -9.87 -11.41 -6.60
CA THR A 131 -10.54 -12.67 -6.94
C THR A 131 -9.76 -13.39 -8.05
N VAL A 132 -9.46 -14.66 -7.82
CA VAL A 132 -8.82 -15.56 -8.79
C VAL A 132 -9.81 -16.59 -9.32
N PRO A 133 -9.62 -17.13 -10.54
CA PRO A 133 -10.57 -18.07 -11.13
C PRO A 133 -10.60 -19.39 -10.33
N SER A 134 -11.79 -19.90 -9.98
CA SER A 134 -11.98 -21.18 -9.28
C SER A 134 -11.47 -22.37 -10.07
N GLU A 135 -10.90 -23.40 -9.43
CA GLU A 135 -10.27 -24.58 -10.08
C GLU A 135 -11.08 -25.22 -11.21
N ASP A 136 -12.41 -25.23 -11.10
CA ASP A 136 -13.33 -25.72 -12.13
C ASP A 136 -13.33 -24.85 -13.41
N LEU A 137 -12.43 -25.19 -14.33
CA LEU A 137 -12.27 -24.61 -15.67
C LEU A 137 -13.42 -24.91 -16.64
N GLN A 138 -14.49 -25.58 -16.18
CA GLN A 138 -15.67 -25.92 -17.00
C GLN A 138 -16.70 -24.79 -17.10
N HIS A 139 -16.43 -23.63 -16.50
CA HIS A 139 -17.36 -22.51 -16.51
C HIS A 139 -17.27 -21.72 -17.84
N PRO A 140 -18.42 -21.38 -18.46
CA PRO A 140 -18.44 -20.61 -19.69
C PRO A 140 -17.76 -19.24 -19.50
N VAL A 141 -17.18 -18.68 -20.57
CA VAL A 141 -16.40 -17.42 -20.58
C VAL A 141 -17.07 -16.28 -19.83
N HIS A 142 -18.40 -16.22 -19.82
CA HIS A 142 -19.20 -15.20 -19.12
C HIS A 142 -19.06 -15.22 -17.58
N SER A 143 -18.73 -16.37 -16.99
CA SER A 143 -18.44 -16.48 -15.55
C SER A 143 -17.00 -16.08 -15.25
N THR A 144 -16.10 -16.41 -16.17
CA THR A 144 -14.65 -16.15 -16.13
C THR A 144 -14.36 -14.64 -16.28
N SER A 145 -15.16 -13.91 -17.07
CA SER A 145 -15.03 -12.47 -17.27
C SER A 145 -15.38 -11.59 -16.06
N ARG A 146 -15.99 -12.16 -15.00
CA ARG A 146 -16.29 -11.43 -13.75
C ARG A 146 -15.17 -11.51 -12.70
N CYS A 147 -14.12 -12.27 -12.98
CA CYS A 147 -12.96 -12.40 -12.11
C CYS A 147 -12.02 -11.19 -12.29
N GLU A 148 -11.61 -10.57 -11.18
CA GLU A 148 -10.76 -9.37 -11.19
C GLU A 148 -9.39 -9.65 -11.79
N ALA A 149 -8.80 -10.81 -11.49
CA ALA A 149 -7.54 -11.26 -12.08
C ALA A 149 -7.60 -11.31 -13.61
N ILE A 150 -8.68 -11.86 -14.17
CA ILE A 150 -8.86 -12.01 -15.63
C ILE A 150 -9.15 -10.66 -16.27
N THR A 151 -9.94 -9.81 -15.61
CA THR A 151 -10.21 -8.44 -16.07
C THR A 151 -8.90 -7.67 -16.17
N LEU A 152 -8.10 -7.67 -15.10
CA LEU A 152 -6.80 -7.01 -15.07
C LEU A 152 -5.84 -7.59 -16.11
N PHE A 153 -5.79 -8.91 -16.26
CA PHE A 153 -4.96 -9.56 -17.27
C PHE A 153 -5.35 -9.09 -18.67
N THR A 154 -6.64 -9.08 -18.99
CA THR A 154 -7.15 -8.69 -20.31
C THR A 154 -6.89 -7.21 -20.57
N GLU A 155 -7.14 -6.34 -19.59
CA GLU A 155 -6.80 -4.90 -19.66
C GLU A 155 -5.30 -4.70 -19.96
N ARG A 156 -4.42 -5.44 -19.28
CA ARG A 156 -2.97 -5.31 -19.45
C ARG A 156 -2.48 -5.91 -20.77
N ALA A 157 -2.98 -7.09 -21.15
CA ALA A 157 -2.66 -7.72 -22.42
C ALA A 157 -3.08 -6.83 -23.59
N ALA A 158 -4.24 -6.17 -23.51
CA ALA A 158 -4.71 -5.22 -24.51
C ALA A 158 -3.78 -4.00 -24.70
N THR A 159 -3.01 -3.60 -23.67
CA THR A 159 -2.02 -2.51 -23.83
C THR A 159 -0.78 -2.90 -24.63
N ILE A 160 -0.49 -4.20 -24.76
CA ILE A 160 0.66 -4.74 -25.49
C ILE A 160 0.20 -5.31 -26.85
N VAL A 161 -0.94 -6.00 -26.85
CA VAL A 161 -1.57 -6.61 -28.02
C VAL A 161 -2.99 -6.03 -28.12
N PRO A 162 -3.22 -4.97 -28.92
CA PRO A 162 -4.49 -4.23 -28.95
C PRO A 162 -5.73 -5.07 -29.28
N GLU A 163 -5.54 -6.17 -30.02
CA GLU A 163 -6.61 -7.10 -30.43
C GLU A 163 -6.86 -8.21 -29.39
N PHE A 164 -6.14 -8.20 -28.27
CA PHE A 164 -6.31 -9.20 -27.23
C PHE A 164 -7.68 -9.05 -26.55
N GLY A 165 -8.51 -10.08 -26.73
CA GLY A 165 -9.77 -10.25 -26.01
C GLY A 165 -9.85 -11.64 -25.37
N LEU A 166 -10.61 -11.74 -24.29
CA LEU A 166 -10.97 -13.03 -23.70
C LEU A 166 -11.96 -13.74 -24.64
N THR A 167 -11.64 -14.97 -25.04
CA THR A 167 -12.44 -15.78 -25.97
C THR A 167 -12.60 -17.21 -25.44
N ASP A 168 -13.56 -17.95 -25.98
CA ASP A 168 -13.73 -19.37 -25.66
C ASP A 168 -12.46 -20.18 -25.94
N ALA A 169 -11.63 -19.77 -26.90
CA ALA A 169 -10.39 -20.45 -27.23
C ALA A 169 -9.25 -20.22 -26.23
N ASN A 170 -9.20 -19.07 -25.53
CA ASN A 170 -8.07 -18.69 -24.69
C ASN A 170 -8.38 -18.62 -23.18
N HIS A 171 -9.65 -18.62 -22.77
CA HIS A 171 -10.04 -18.39 -21.38
C HIS A 171 -9.46 -19.41 -20.38
N VAL A 172 -9.30 -20.68 -20.78
CA VAL A 172 -8.69 -21.72 -19.94
C VAL A 172 -7.22 -21.40 -19.65
N ALA A 173 -6.46 -21.04 -20.68
CA ALA A 173 -5.05 -20.69 -20.54
C ALA A 173 -4.85 -19.41 -19.72
N VAL A 174 -5.66 -18.38 -19.99
CA VAL A 174 -5.65 -17.12 -19.22
C VAL A 174 -5.98 -17.37 -17.75
N SER A 175 -6.95 -18.25 -17.47
CA SER A 175 -7.32 -18.61 -16.10
C SER A 175 -6.17 -19.32 -15.37
N ALA A 176 -5.48 -20.25 -16.03
CA ALA A 176 -4.33 -20.94 -15.46
C ALA A 176 -3.18 -19.97 -15.15
N ILE A 177 -2.85 -19.07 -16.08
CA ILE A 177 -1.80 -18.05 -15.87
C ILE A 177 -2.16 -17.12 -14.71
N CYS A 178 -3.42 -16.66 -14.65
CA CYS A 178 -3.89 -15.81 -13.56
C CYS A 178 -3.75 -16.51 -12.20
N ARG A 179 -4.05 -17.80 -12.12
CA ARG A 179 -3.83 -18.57 -10.88
C ARG A 179 -2.36 -18.69 -10.53
N GLU A 180 -1.51 -19.01 -11.49
CA GLU A 180 -0.08 -19.20 -11.23
C GLU A 180 0.57 -17.91 -10.72
N ILE A 181 0.32 -16.79 -11.40
CA ILE A 181 0.94 -15.49 -11.07
C ILE A 181 0.33 -14.86 -9.81
N LEU A 182 -0.99 -15.02 -9.59
CA LEU A 182 -1.72 -14.37 -8.50
C LEU A 182 -2.04 -15.33 -7.35
N SER A 183 -1.47 -16.56 -7.36
CA SER A 183 -1.43 -17.45 -6.21
C SER A 183 -0.50 -16.90 -5.14
N ILE A 184 -0.94 -15.80 -4.53
CA ILE A 184 -0.53 -15.50 -3.17
C ILE A 184 -1.26 -16.55 -2.34
N PRO A 185 -0.58 -17.36 -1.51
CA PRO A 185 -1.28 -18.24 -0.58
C PRO A 185 -2.23 -17.34 0.21
N VAL A 186 -3.53 -17.54 0.00
CA VAL A 186 -4.53 -17.00 0.91
C VAL A 186 -4.32 -17.80 2.19
N ASP A 187 -3.44 -17.30 3.05
CA ASP A 187 -3.49 -17.68 4.45
C ASP A 187 -4.85 -17.15 4.91
N GLU A 188 -5.86 -18.00 4.79
CA GLU A 188 -7.20 -17.77 5.29
C GLU A 188 -7.02 -17.45 6.77
N GLY A 189 -7.02 -16.15 7.07
CA GLY A 189 -7.01 -15.65 8.43
C GLY A 189 -8.19 -16.28 9.16
N VAL A 190 -7.86 -17.28 9.97
CA VAL A 190 -8.72 -18.01 10.88
C VAL A 190 -9.76 -17.06 11.47
N SER A 191 -10.99 -17.21 10.99
CA SER A 191 -12.17 -16.73 11.69
C SER A 191 -12.42 -17.71 12.84
N GLY A 192 -12.20 -17.26 14.07
CA GLY A 192 -12.76 -17.94 15.24
C GLY A 192 -11.84 -18.10 16.44
N ASN A 193 -12.23 -17.42 17.52
CA ASN A 193 -11.97 -17.76 18.93
C ASN A 193 -10.60 -17.41 19.51
N LEU A 194 -10.42 -16.13 19.84
CA LEU A 194 -9.63 -15.75 21.01
C LEU A 194 -10.38 -16.21 22.27
N ARG A 195 -10.11 -17.45 22.72
CA ARG A 195 -10.44 -17.87 24.08
C ARG A 195 -9.31 -17.44 25.01
N SER A 196 -9.64 -16.53 25.91
CA SER A 196 -8.93 -16.27 27.16
C SER A 196 -8.71 -17.59 27.92
N GLY A 197 -7.50 -17.79 28.44
CA GLY A 197 -7.15 -18.90 29.32
C GLY A 197 -5.80 -18.64 29.99
N ALA A 198 -5.85 -18.14 31.23
CA ALA A 198 -4.71 -18.01 32.14
C ALA A 198 -4.33 -19.37 32.78
N CYS A 199 -3.16 -19.39 33.45
CA CYS A 199 -2.57 -20.45 34.28
C CYS A 199 -1.96 -21.65 33.51
N GLY A 200 -0.77 -22.17 33.82
CA GLY A 200 0.14 -21.95 34.95
C GLY A 200 0.92 -23.24 35.22
N LEU A 201 2.19 -23.09 35.62
CA LEU A 201 3.08 -24.02 36.34
C LEU A 201 3.54 -25.34 35.70
N ASP A 202 4.87 -25.47 35.69
CA ASP A 202 5.71 -26.57 36.18
C ASP A 202 5.24 -28.03 36.01
N ARG A 203 5.99 -28.80 35.23
CA ARG A 203 7.05 -29.71 35.73
C ARG A 203 7.84 -30.34 34.59
#